data_AF-A0A932YYK2-F1
#
_entry.id   AF-A0A932YYK2-F1
#
_cell.length_a   1.000
_cell.length_b   1.000
_cell.length_c   1.000
_cell.angle_alpha   90.00
_cell.angle_beta   90.00
_cell.angle_gamma   90.00
#
_symmetry.space_group_name_H-M   'P 1'
#
loop_
_entity.id
_entity.type
_entity.pdbx_description
1 polymer ?
#
loop_
_entity_poly.entity_id
_entity_poly.type
_entity_poly.pdbx_seq_one_letter_code
_entity_poly.pdbx_strand_id
1 'polypeptide(L)'
;MPLFRIDKKTLEPIKEKPFELEREMQRLTEENIETIFGLEFISSEFELHGLRIDTLVFDPQANTFVIIEYKRDKNFSVVDQGLSYLSLMLNNKADFVLECGERRKKPLRRDEIDWSQARVMFLATSFTSYQQNAINFKDFPVELWEVIRYDNSSILYNRLKTGEGRASIKGLNKNKEIQNVSREIRQYNEEDLIIKGAKSESLYRKLKERVLLVDPTLVVHPTKLYLTFRFPNDWRNFFAVWFRREKLIIELLRSQPIDFRDPEKRVKYRKDSFKNFNQHISQIEVQDEGELEYAIYLIQQLYDRFTKEYK
;
A
#
# COMPACT_ATOMS: atom_id res chain seq x y z
N MET A 1 18.45 9.10 13.21
CA MET A 1 19.39 9.96 12.46
C MET A 1 19.23 11.38 12.99
N PRO A 2 20.31 12.14 13.26
CA PRO A 2 20.17 13.52 13.69
C PRO A 2 19.59 14.38 12.55
N LEU A 3 18.56 15.16 12.84
CA LEU A 3 17.93 16.08 11.90
C LEU A 3 18.38 17.51 12.23
N PHE A 4 18.64 18.32 11.21
CA PHE A 4 19.12 19.70 11.40
C PHE A 4 18.28 20.68 10.59
N ARG A 5 18.00 21.85 11.17
CA ARG A 5 17.48 23.01 10.45
C ARG A 5 18.66 23.81 9.92
N ILE A 6 18.60 24.18 8.63
CA ILE A 6 19.57 25.10 8.03
C ILE A 6 19.08 26.51 8.32
N ASP A 7 19.85 27.26 9.12
CA ASP A 7 19.70 28.71 9.22
C ASP A 7 20.94 29.37 8.62
N LYS A 8 20.77 29.99 7.44
CA LYS A 8 21.87 30.55 6.63
C LYS A 8 22.97 29.53 6.31
N LYS A 9 24.03 29.50 7.12
CA LYS A 9 25.20 28.61 6.99
C LYS A 9 25.47 27.79 8.26
N THR A 10 24.58 27.86 9.25
CA THR A 10 24.67 27.10 10.50
C THR A 10 23.63 26.00 10.53
N LEU A 11 23.98 24.89 11.18
CA LEU A 11 23.11 23.73 11.39
C LEU A 11 22.64 23.73 12.83
N GLU A 12 21.34 23.85 13.02
CA GLU A 12 20.72 23.78 14.34
C GLU A 12 20.11 22.38 14.53
N PRO A 13 20.49 21.63 15.58
CA PRO A 13 19.92 20.30 15.82
C PRO A 13 18.44 20.42 16.17
N ILE A 14 17.61 19.67 15.45
CA ILE A 14 16.19 19.53 15.71
C ILE A 14 16.01 18.41 16.73
N LYS A 15 15.31 18.68 17.84
CA LYS A 15 15.13 17.70 18.92
C LYS A 15 13.85 16.92 18.70
N GLU A 16 13.87 15.66 19.14
CA GLU A 16 12.65 14.85 19.23
C GLU A 16 11.76 15.38 20.36
N LYS A 17 10.45 15.45 20.08
CA LYS A 17 9.40 15.80 21.04
C LYS A 17 8.56 14.55 21.29
N PRO A 18 8.73 13.85 22.43
CA PRO A 18 8.03 12.60 22.69
C PRO A 18 6.51 12.78 22.70
N PHE A 19 5.79 11.69 22.44
CA PHE A 19 4.35 11.61 22.68
C PHE A 19 4.12 11.31 24.15
N GLU A 20 3.24 12.09 24.78
CA GLU A 20 2.91 11.86 26.20
C GLU A 20 2.06 10.60 26.34
N LEU A 21 1.13 10.39 25.40
CA LEU A 21 0.18 9.27 25.39
C LEU A 21 0.12 8.63 24.00
N GLU A 22 -0.10 7.30 23.95
CA GLU A 22 -0.39 6.57 22.71
C GLU A 22 -1.60 7.18 21.97
N ARG A 23 -2.62 7.59 22.73
CA ARG A 23 -3.82 8.25 22.21
C ARG A 23 -3.54 9.54 21.45
N GLU A 24 -2.47 10.26 21.80
CA GLU A 24 -2.04 11.47 21.08
C GLU A 24 -1.54 11.13 19.67
N MET A 25 -0.71 10.09 19.55
CA MET A 25 -0.21 9.58 18.27
C MET A 25 -1.36 9.02 17.43
N GLN A 26 -2.26 8.25 18.05
CA GLN A 26 -3.43 7.68 17.40
C GLN A 26 -4.31 8.77 16.80
N ARG A 27 -4.74 9.75 17.59
CA ARG A 27 -5.62 10.82 17.12
C ARG A 27 -5.00 11.62 15.96
N LEU A 28 -3.73 11.99 16.09
CA LEU A 28 -3.03 12.72 15.03
C LEU A 28 -2.96 11.91 13.73
N THR A 29 -2.73 10.60 13.85
CA THR A 29 -2.66 9.69 12.70
C THR A 29 -4.03 9.48 12.08
N GLU A 30 -5.08 9.22 12.87
CA GLU A 30 -6.46 9.03 12.41
C GLU A 30 -6.98 10.26 11.64
N GLU A 31 -6.73 11.47 12.16
CA GLU A 31 -7.14 12.73 11.52
C GLU A 31 -6.41 12.98 10.18
N ASN A 32 -5.26 12.33 9.94
CA ASN A 32 -4.42 12.55 8.76
C ASN A 32 -4.15 11.26 7.94
N ILE A 33 -4.94 10.21 8.16
CA ILE A 33 -4.63 8.85 7.68
C ILE A 33 -4.55 8.77 6.15
N GLU A 34 -5.41 9.51 5.45
CA GLU A 34 -5.42 9.57 3.99
C GLU A 34 -4.15 10.26 3.46
N THR A 35 -3.69 11.31 4.14
CA THR A 35 -2.48 12.03 3.74
C THR A 35 -1.24 11.17 3.94
N ILE A 36 -1.16 10.48 5.08
CA ILE A 36 0.02 9.70 5.46
C ILE A 36 0.09 8.39 4.66
N PHE A 37 -1.02 7.67 4.54
CA PHE A 37 -1.05 6.30 4.03
C PHE A 37 -1.99 6.07 2.85
N GLY A 38 -2.86 7.03 2.52
CA GLY A 38 -3.88 6.84 1.49
C GLY A 38 -4.98 5.87 1.84
N LEU A 39 -5.16 5.65 3.14
CA LEU A 39 -6.17 4.75 3.68
C LEU A 39 -7.41 5.57 4.03
N GLU A 40 -8.58 4.96 3.91
CA GLU A 40 -9.84 5.53 4.34
C GLU A 40 -10.08 5.15 5.82
N PHE A 41 -10.25 6.15 6.68
CA PHE A 41 -10.62 5.90 8.09
C PHE A 41 -12.00 5.23 8.17
N ILE A 42 -12.12 4.17 8.98
CA ILE A 42 -13.39 3.49 9.25
C ILE A 42 -13.84 3.75 10.69
N SER A 43 -13.06 3.31 11.67
CA SER A 43 -13.42 3.45 13.08
C SER A 43 -12.20 3.47 14.01
N SER A 44 -12.38 4.12 15.16
CA SER A 44 -11.43 4.15 16.28
C SER A 44 -11.96 3.24 17.38
N GLU A 45 -11.08 2.53 18.09
CA GLU A 45 -11.42 1.64 19.22
C GLU A 45 -12.48 0.58 18.88
N PHE A 46 -12.34 -0.08 17.72
CA PHE A 46 -13.27 -1.11 17.27
C PHE A 46 -13.11 -2.38 18.12
N GLU A 47 -14.12 -2.68 18.94
CA GLU A 47 -14.11 -3.83 19.85
C GLU A 47 -14.92 -4.99 19.28
N LEU A 48 -14.31 -6.17 19.23
CA LEU A 48 -14.95 -7.40 18.79
C LEU A 48 -14.41 -8.60 19.56
N HIS A 49 -15.31 -9.39 20.14
CA HIS A 49 -14.98 -10.61 20.90
C HIS A 49 -13.91 -10.42 21.99
N GLY A 50 -13.93 -9.26 22.68
CA GLY A 50 -13.01 -8.94 23.77
C GLY A 50 -11.61 -8.51 23.31
N LEU A 51 -11.40 -8.37 22.00
CA LEU A 51 -10.23 -7.69 21.44
C LEU A 51 -10.63 -6.30 20.96
N ARG A 52 -9.79 -5.31 21.24
CA ARG A 52 -9.97 -3.93 20.79
C ARG A 52 -8.89 -3.58 19.79
N ILE A 53 -9.32 -3.10 18.63
CA ILE A 53 -8.49 -2.56 17.57
C ILE A 53 -8.42 -1.05 17.74
N ASP A 54 -7.22 -0.50 17.86
CA ASP A 54 -7.06 0.96 18.03
C ASP A 54 -7.64 1.74 16.85
N THR A 55 -7.26 1.38 15.62
CA THR A 55 -7.86 1.99 14.42
C THR A 55 -8.09 0.93 13.33
N LEU A 56 -9.31 0.88 12.82
CA LEU A 56 -9.67 0.14 11.61
C LEU A 56 -9.73 1.11 10.43
N VAL A 57 -9.03 0.76 9.34
CA VAL A 57 -9.02 1.55 8.10
C VAL A 57 -9.21 0.64 6.89
N PHE A 58 -9.58 1.23 5.76
CA PHE A 58 -9.77 0.55 4.48
C PHE A 58 -8.73 1.03 3.47
N ASP A 59 -8.08 0.10 2.78
CA ASP A 59 -7.16 0.39 1.68
C ASP A 59 -7.93 0.37 0.36
N PRO A 60 -8.22 1.53 -0.25
CA PRO A 60 -8.99 1.57 -1.49
C PRO A 60 -8.20 1.02 -2.70
N GLN A 61 -6.87 0.98 -2.63
CA GLN A 61 -6.03 0.49 -3.73
C GLN A 61 -5.93 -1.04 -3.70
N ALA A 62 -5.73 -1.62 -2.52
CA ALA A 62 -5.70 -3.07 -2.31
C ALA A 62 -7.11 -3.66 -2.12
N ASN A 63 -8.12 -2.81 -1.93
CA ASN A 63 -9.52 -3.17 -1.70
C ASN A 63 -9.68 -4.14 -0.51
N THR A 64 -9.09 -3.76 0.63
CA THR A 64 -8.98 -4.62 1.82
C THR A 64 -8.93 -3.80 3.11
N PHE A 65 -9.05 -4.48 4.25
CA PHE A 65 -8.91 -3.85 5.56
C PHE A 65 -7.46 -3.82 6.05
N VAL A 66 -7.14 -2.77 6.80
CA VAL A 66 -5.88 -2.63 7.52
C VAL A 66 -6.18 -2.30 8.97
N ILE A 67 -5.55 -3.02 9.88
CA ILE A 67 -5.60 -2.74 11.31
C ILE A 67 -4.36 -1.94 11.67
N ILE A 68 -4.54 -0.85 12.41
CA ILE A 68 -3.44 -0.05 12.92
C ILE A 68 -3.46 -0.14 14.44
N GLU A 69 -2.32 -0.48 15.02
CA GLU A 69 -2.09 -0.61 16.46
C GLU A 69 -0.98 0.35 16.88
N TYR A 70 -1.20 1.12 17.95
CA TYR A 70 -0.23 2.11 18.42
C TYR A 70 0.51 1.60 19.66
N LYS A 71 1.81 1.91 19.71
CA LYS A 71 2.70 1.50 20.81
C LYS A 71 3.67 2.61 21.17
N ARG A 72 3.64 3.07 22.41
CA ARG A 72 4.66 3.96 22.96
C ARG A 72 5.83 3.16 23.53
N ASP A 73 5.52 2.01 24.11
CA ASP A 73 6.47 1.15 24.82
C ASP A 73 6.92 -0.03 23.94
N LYS A 74 8.05 -0.66 24.30
CA LYS A 74 8.68 -1.75 23.52
C LYS A 74 8.28 -3.15 23.96
N ASN A 75 7.48 -3.27 25.02
CA ASN A 75 7.19 -4.55 25.67
C ASN A 75 5.92 -5.21 25.10
N PHE A 76 5.95 -5.57 23.81
CA PHE A 76 4.87 -6.31 23.17
C PHE A 76 5.37 -7.26 22.09
N SER A 77 4.60 -8.33 21.87
CA SER A 77 4.86 -9.30 20.81
C SER A 77 4.15 -8.89 19.52
N VAL A 78 4.94 -8.38 18.55
CA VAL A 78 4.45 -8.03 17.20
C VAL A 78 3.81 -9.25 16.53
N VAL A 79 4.40 -10.43 16.71
CA VAL A 79 3.95 -11.66 16.07
C VAL A 79 2.61 -12.10 16.63
N ASP A 80 2.49 -12.21 17.94
CA ASP A 80 1.27 -12.72 18.58
C ASP A 80 0.10 -11.76 18.35
N GLN A 81 0.29 -10.46 18.61
CA GLN A 81 -0.77 -9.47 18.38
C GLN A 81 -1.15 -9.37 16.91
N GLY A 82 -0.17 -9.33 15.99
CA GLY A 82 -0.43 -9.30 14.56
C GLY A 82 -1.27 -10.49 14.10
N LEU A 83 -0.93 -11.71 14.55
CA LEU A 83 -1.69 -12.92 14.24
C LEU A 83 -3.08 -12.93 14.88
N SER A 84 -3.22 -12.44 16.12
CA SER A 84 -4.52 -12.33 16.80
C SER A 84 -5.47 -11.40 16.04
N TYR A 85 -5.00 -10.22 15.63
CA TYR A 85 -5.81 -9.26 14.87
C TYR A 85 -6.20 -9.79 13.48
N LEU A 86 -5.27 -10.42 12.76
CA LEU A 86 -5.57 -11.03 11.48
C LEU A 86 -6.56 -12.19 11.62
N SER A 87 -6.40 -13.03 12.64
CA SER A 87 -7.32 -14.13 12.92
C SER A 87 -8.70 -13.60 13.28
N LEU A 88 -8.78 -12.56 14.12
CA LEU A 88 -10.03 -11.89 14.47
C LEU A 88 -10.74 -11.39 13.20
N MET A 89 -10.02 -10.72 12.30
CA MET A 89 -10.58 -10.22 11.05
C MET A 89 -11.05 -11.34 10.11
N LEU A 90 -10.22 -12.35 9.88
CA LEU A 90 -10.52 -13.41 8.92
C LEU A 90 -11.66 -14.33 9.39
N ASN A 91 -11.80 -14.52 10.71
CA ASN A 91 -12.88 -15.31 11.29
C ASN A 91 -14.21 -14.53 11.34
N ASN A 92 -14.16 -13.20 11.43
CA ASN A 92 -15.33 -12.35 11.65
C ASN A 92 -15.56 -11.35 10.50
N LYS A 93 -15.34 -11.79 9.26
CA LYS A 93 -15.44 -10.96 8.04
C LYS A 93 -16.75 -10.18 7.91
N ALA A 94 -17.86 -10.73 8.42
CA ALA A 94 -19.17 -10.08 8.34
C ALA A 94 -19.21 -8.79 9.16
N ASP A 95 -18.65 -8.81 10.38
CA ASP A 95 -18.63 -7.66 11.30
C ASP A 95 -17.78 -6.51 10.74
N PHE A 96 -16.63 -6.82 10.13
CA PHE A 96 -15.79 -5.81 9.47
C PHE A 96 -16.47 -5.19 8.25
N VAL A 97 -17.15 -6.01 7.44
CA VAL A 97 -17.93 -5.52 6.29
C VAL A 97 -19.07 -4.62 6.75
N LEU A 98 -19.77 -4.99 7.82
CA LEU A 98 -20.87 -4.23 8.40
C LEU A 98 -20.39 -2.86 8.91
N GLU A 99 -19.35 -2.84 9.77
CA GLU A 99 -18.78 -1.59 10.30
C GLU A 99 -18.35 -0.66 9.16
N CYS A 100 -17.67 -1.20 8.15
CA CYS A 100 -17.27 -0.43 6.96
C CYS A 100 -18.46 0.12 6.17
N GLY A 101 -19.47 -0.71 5.92
CA GLY A 101 -20.66 -0.33 5.16
C GLY A 101 -21.46 0.78 5.84
N GLU A 102 -21.61 0.70 7.16
CA GLU A 102 -22.27 1.73 7.97
C GLU A 102 -21.51 3.06 7.93
N ARG A 103 -20.18 3.02 8.09
CA ARG A 103 -19.32 4.22 8.08
C ARG A 103 -19.25 4.89 6.71
N ARG A 104 -19.11 4.11 5.64
CA ARG A 104 -19.04 4.62 4.26
C ARG A 104 -20.41 5.01 3.70
N LYS A 105 -21.50 4.67 4.39
CA LYS A 105 -22.90 4.80 3.90
C LYS A 105 -23.08 4.17 2.52
N LYS A 106 -22.33 3.11 2.23
CA LYS A 106 -22.33 2.39 0.96
C LYS A 106 -22.34 0.91 1.27
N PRO A 107 -23.25 0.12 0.67
CA PRO A 107 -23.22 -1.32 0.85
C PRO A 107 -21.91 -1.86 0.28
N LEU A 108 -21.20 -2.63 1.10
CA LEU A 108 -19.99 -3.33 0.70
C LEU A 108 -20.29 -4.83 0.81
N ARG A 109 -19.97 -5.61 -0.22
CA ARG A 109 -20.16 -7.05 -0.14
C ARG A 109 -18.88 -7.75 0.29
N ARG A 110 -19.02 -8.82 1.07
CA ARG A 110 -17.89 -9.62 1.56
C ARG A 110 -17.01 -10.19 0.43
N ASP A 111 -17.63 -10.56 -0.70
CA ASP A 111 -16.94 -11.11 -1.88
C ASP A 111 -16.24 -10.05 -2.74
N GLU A 112 -16.52 -8.78 -2.51
CA GLU A 112 -15.82 -7.68 -3.16
C GLU A 112 -14.47 -7.39 -2.48
N ILE A 113 -14.27 -7.82 -1.23
CA ILE A 113 -13.06 -7.52 -0.45
C ILE A 113 -11.95 -8.52 -0.74
N ASP A 114 -10.73 -8.03 -0.99
CA ASP A 114 -9.55 -8.87 -1.14
C ASP A 114 -8.87 -9.14 0.22
N TRP A 115 -9.44 -10.08 0.96
CA TRP A 115 -8.90 -10.54 2.25
C TRP A 115 -7.46 -11.03 2.17
N SER A 116 -6.99 -11.44 0.98
CA SER A 116 -5.61 -11.90 0.81
C SER A 116 -4.57 -10.80 0.96
N GLN A 117 -4.99 -9.53 0.97
CA GLN A 117 -4.14 -8.34 1.14
C GLN A 117 -4.29 -7.69 2.53
N ALA A 118 -5.10 -8.27 3.41
CA ALA A 118 -5.28 -7.74 4.76
C ALA A 118 -3.95 -7.73 5.51
N ARG A 119 -3.69 -6.68 6.28
CA ARG A 119 -2.43 -6.48 7.01
C ARG A 119 -2.64 -5.73 8.33
N VAL A 120 -1.64 -5.83 9.20
CA VAL A 120 -1.56 -5.07 10.46
C VAL A 120 -0.39 -4.12 10.41
N MET A 121 -0.58 -2.87 10.80
CA MET A 121 0.46 -1.86 10.92
C MET A 121 0.65 -1.55 12.41
N PHE A 122 1.87 -1.76 12.92
CA PHE A 122 2.26 -1.24 14.23
C PHE A 122 2.93 0.11 14.05
N LEU A 123 2.39 1.13 14.70
CA LEU A 123 2.96 2.47 14.75
C LEU A 123 3.54 2.70 16.14
N ALA A 124 4.85 2.95 16.20
CA ALA A 124 5.53 3.14 17.47
C ALA A 124 6.60 4.22 17.40
N THR A 125 7.02 4.74 18.55
CA THR A 125 8.16 5.68 18.60
C THR A 125 9.48 5.00 18.24
N SER A 126 9.61 3.70 18.51
CA SER A 126 10.76 2.88 18.11
C SER A 126 10.50 1.39 18.34
N PHE A 127 11.24 0.54 17.63
CA PHE A 127 11.17 -0.92 17.79
C PHE A 127 12.50 -1.52 18.24
N THR A 128 12.45 -2.62 18.98
CA THR A 128 13.66 -3.42 19.29
C THR A 128 14.13 -4.19 18.06
N SER A 129 15.42 -4.56 18.02
CA SER A 129 15.94 -5.44 16.96
C SER A 129 15.20 -6.77 16.90
N TYR A 130 14.73 -7.29 18.05
CA TYR A 130 13.93 -8.52 18.08
C TYR A 130 12.60 -8.34 17.34
N GLN A 131 11.86 -7.27 17.59
CA GLN A 131 10.60 -6.96 16.91
C GLN A 131 10.80 -6.74 15.40
N GLN A 132 11.86 -6.03 15.01
CA GLN A 132 12.22 -5.84 13.60
C GLN A 132 12.56 -7.18 12.93
N ASN A 133 13.28 -8.06 13.60
CA ASN A 133 13.60 -9.40 13.08
C ASN A 133 12.37 -10.32 13.05
N ALA A 134 11.40 -10.12 13.94
CA ALA A 134 10.20 -10.95 14.02
C ALA A 134 9.29 -10.81 12.80
N ILE A 135 9.37 -9.68 12.08
CA ILE A 135 8.66 -9.46 10.83
C ILE A 135 9.46 -9.89 9.58
N ASN A 136 10.65 -10.46 9.74
CA ASN A 136 11.55 -10.81 8.63
C ASN A 136 11.17 -12.12 7.93
N PHE A 137 9.89 -12.27 7.59
CA PHE A 137 9.37 -13.35 6.76
C PHE A 137 8.76 -12.76 5.49
N LYS A 138 9.00 -13.40 4.34
CA LYS A 138 8.55 -12.90 3.02
C LYS A 138 7.04 -12.88 2.79
N ASP A 139 6.25 -13.34 3.74
CA ASP A 139 4.80 -13.51 3.65
C ASP A 139 4.11 -13.18 4.97
N PHE A 140 4.78 -12.46 5.87
CA PHE A 140 4.16 -11.97 7.09
C PHE A 140 3.52 -10.60 6.84
N PRO A 141 2.19 -10.48 6.92
CA PRO A 141 1.45 -9.27 6.54
C PRO A 141 1.38 -8.29 7.72
N VAL A 142 2.54 -7.97 8.27
CA VAL A 142 2.71 -7.01 9.36
C VAL A 142 3.74 -5.98 8.95
N GLU A 143 3.41 -4.70 9.17
CA GLU A 143 4.28 -3.56 8.90
C GLU A 143 4.66 -2.88 10.21
N LEU A 144 5.90 -2.41 10.30
CA LEU A 144 6.37 -1.59 11.42
C LEU A 144 6.67 -0.18 10.91
N TRP A 145 6.08 0.81 11.57
CA TRP A 145 6.24 2.22 11.24
C TRP A 145 6.71 2.99 12.47
N GLU A 146 7.88 3.61 12.36
CA GLU A 146 8.39 4.52 13.37
C GLU A 146 7.78 5.91 13.20
N VAL A 147 7.19 6.43 14.26
CA VAL A 147 6.55 7.75 14.31
C VAL A 147 7.34 8.65 15.24
N ILE A 148 8.09 9.58 14.67
CA ILE A 148 8.97 10.50 15.41
C ILE A 148 8.47 11.92 15.21
N ARG A 149 8.09 12.57 16.31
CA ARG A 149 7.71 13.98 16.32
C ARG A 149 8.90 14.83 16.74
N TYR A 150 9.04 16.00 16.13
CA TYR A 150 10.12 16.95 16.37
C TYR A 150 9.62 18.27 16.98
N ASP A 151 10.52 19.03 17.59
CA ASP A 151 10.22 20.32 18.24
C ASP A 151 9.97 21.49 17.27
N ASN A 152 10.24 21.31 15.98
CA ASN A 152 10.03 22.28 14.91
C ASN A 152 8.69 22.10 14.15
N SER A 153 7.70 21.48 14.78
CA SER A 153 6.40 21.15 14.17
C SER A 153 6.48 20.22 12.96
N SER A 154 7.47 19.35 12.91
CA SER A 154 7.55 18.26 11.94
C SER A 154 7.33 16.90 12.58
N ILE A 155 6.89 15.94 11.77
CA ILE A 155 6.69 14.56 12.17
C ILE A 155 7.14 13.65 11.03
N LEU A 156 7.81 12.55 11.38
CA LEU A 156 8.28 11.53 10.46
C LEU A 156 7.48 10.26 10.68
N TYR A 157 6.94 9.70 9.59
CA TYR A 157 6.44 8.32 9.52
C TYR A 157 7.42 7.51 8.68
N ASN A 158 8.20 6.65 9.32
CA ASN A 158 9.24 5.86 8.69
C ASN A 158 8.86 4.38 8.68
N ARG A 159 8.59 3.82 7.50
CA ARG A 159 8.39 2.38 7.35
C ARG A 159 9.72 1.66 7.53
N LEU A 160 9.79 0.79 8.53
CA LEU A 160 10.93 -0.11 8.67
C LEU A 160 10.88 -1.17 7.57
N LYS A 161 11.97 -1.28 6.81
CA LYS A 161 12.11 -2.35 5.83
C LYS A 161 12.31 -3.66 6.57
N THR A 162 11.49 -4.65 6.25
CA THR A 162 11.85 -6.04 6.50
C THR A 162 13.13 -6.34 5.73
N GLY A 163 14.02 -7.17 6.28
CA GLY A 163 15.07 -7.76 5.44
C GLY A 163 14.46 -8.55 4.29
N GLU A 164 15.26 -8.96 3.31
CA GLU A 164 14.86 -9.97 2.33
C GLU A 164 14.73 -11.34 3.01
N GLY A 165 13.78 -11.47 3.94
CA GLY A 165 13.53 -12.67 4.70
C GLY A 165 13.22 -13.82 3.75
N ARG A 166 14.18 -14.73 3.56
CA ARG A 166 13.99 -15.87 2.65
C ARG A 166 12.96 -16.88 3.17
N ALA A 167 12.77 -16.92 4.48
CA ALA A 167 11.87 -17.84 5.16
C ALA A 167 10.41 -17.39 5.04
N SER A 168 9.50 -18.37 4.94
CA SER A 168 8.05 -18.17 4.93
C SER A 168 7.46 -18.53 6.29
N ILE A 169 6.44 -17.80 6.73
CA ILE A 169 5.68 -18.09 7.95
C ILE A 169 5.01 -19.47 7.89
N LYS A 170 4.79 -20.03 6.70
CA LYS A 170 4.28 -21.40 6.51
C LYS A 170 5.20 -22.45 7.13
N GLY A 171 6.49 -22.14 7.29
CA GLY A 171 7.46 -22.99 7.99
C GLY A 171 7.21 -23.09 9.49
N LEU A 172 6.48 -22.13 10.10
CA LEU A 172 6.16 -22.08 11.53
C LEU A 172 4.94 -22.94 11.89
N ASN A 173 4.73 -24.03 11.15
CA ASN A 173 3.49 -24.78 10.91
C ASN A 173 2.82 -25.47 12.13
N LYS A 174 3.18 -25.10 13.36
CA LYS A 174 2.71 -25.73 14.61
C LYS A 174 1.45 -25.10 15.21
N ASN A 175 1.05 -23.90 14.79
CA ASN A 175 -0.15 -23.22 15.30
C ASN A 175 -1.27 -23.15 14.24
N LYS A 176 -2.50 -23.53 14.62
CA LYS A 176 -3.70 -23.49 13.75
C LYS A 176 -4.02 -22.07 13.27
N GLU A 177 -3.79 -21.05 14.09
CA GLU A 177 -4.02 -19.65 13.71
C GLU A 177 -3.09 -19.22 12.58
N ILE A 178 -1.80 -19.55 12.68
CA ILE A 178 -0.80 -19.32 11.63
C ILE A 178 -1.20 -20.04 10.34
N GLN A 179 -1.72 -21.26 10.42
CA GLN A 179 -2.18 -22.00 9.25
C GLN A 179 -3.38 -21.33 8.56
N ASN A 180 -4.35 -20.82 9.33
CA ASN A 180 -5.50 -20.12 8.76
C ASN A 180 -5.08 -18.81 8.09
N VAL A 181 -4.30 -17.99 8.80
CA VAL A 181 -3.79 -16.72 8.29
C VAL A 181 -2.95 -16.93 7.02
N SER A 182 -2.03 -17.91 7.01
CA SER A 182 -1.15 -18.19 5.86
C SER A 182 -1.84 -18.84 4.65
N ARG A 183 -3.06 -19.36 4.81
CA ARG A 183 -3.90 -19.84 3.69
C ARG A 183 -4.63 -18.70 3.01
N GLU A 184 -5.08 -17.73 3.78
CA GLU A 184 -5.88 -16.61 3.32
C GLU A 184 -5.02 -15.47 2.78
N ILE A 185 -3.98 -15.09 3.52
CA ILE A 185 -3.11 -13.97 3.19
C ILE A 185 -2.02 -14.41 2.24
N ARG A 186 -1.81 -13.61 1.20
CA ARG A 186 -0.86 -13.90 0.13
C ARG A 186 -0.11 -12.65 -0.27
N GLN A 187 1.21 -12.71 -0.19
CA GLN A 187 2.07 -11.72 -0.82
C GLN A 187 2.32 -12.13 -2.28
N TYR A 188 2.06 -11.20 -3.20
CA TYR A 188 2.31 -11.39 -4.62
C TYR A 188 3.68 -10.83 -5.00
N ASN A 189 4.37 -11.52 -5.90
CA ASN A 189 5.56 -11.00 -6.57
C ASN A 189 5.27 -10.76 -8.05
N GLU A 190 6.20 -10.15 -8.77
CA GLU A 190 6.01 -9.84 -10.19
C GLU A 190 5.80 -11.10 -11.05
N GLU A 191 6.55 -12.16 -10.75
CA GLU A 191 6.52 -13.42 -11.50
C GLU A 191 5.20 -14.20 -11.30
N ASP A 192 4.45 -13.93 -10.22
CA ASP A 192 3.11 -14.49 -10.02
C ASP A 192 2.07 -13.96 -11.04
N LEU A 193 2.32 -12.76 -11.59
CA LEU A 193 1.39 -12.07 -12.49
C LEU A 193 1.79 -12.17 -13.97
N ILE A 194 3.08 -12.38 -14.22
CA ILE A 194 3.60 -12.57 -15.58
C ILE A 194 3.11 -13.91 -16.14
N ILE A 195 2.47 -13.87 -17.31
CA ILE A 195 2.09 -15.08 -18.04
C ILE A 195 3.31 -15.55 -18.82
N LYS A 196 4.04 -16.53 -18.27
CA LYS A 196 5.28 -17.05 -18.86
C LYS A 196 5.10 -17.56 -20.30
N GLY A 197 5.99 -17.14 -21.19
CA GLY A 197 5.97 -17.50 -22.61
C GLY A 197 4.90 -16.78 -23.43
N ALA A 198 4.14 -15.86 -22.83
CA ALA A 198 3.17 -15.04 -23.52
C ALA A 198 3.82 -13.79 -24.13
N LYS A 199 3.19 -13.20 -25.15
CA LYS A 199 3.67 -11.96 -25.77
C LYS A 199 3.73 -10.79 -24.76
N SER A 200 2.80 -10.78 -23.80
CA SER A 200 2.79 -9.77 -22.74
C SER A 200 4.02 -9.81 -21.83
N GLU A 201 4.70 -10.94 -21.68
CA GLU A 201 5.92 -11.02 -20.88
C GLU A 201 7.03 -10.14 -21.48
N SER A 202 7.30 -10.28 -22.78
CA SER A 202 8.35 -9.50 -23.44
C SER A 202 8.01 -8.01 -23.48
N LEU A 203 6.75 -7.67 -23.76
CA LEU A 203 6.26 -6.29 -23.71
C LEU A 203 6.43 -5.67 -22.33
N TYR A 204 6.12 -6.42 -21.26
CA TYR A 204 6.24 -5.92 -19.89
C TYR A 204 7.69 -5.70 -19.49
N ARG A 205 8.60 -6.64 -19.83
CA ARG A 205 10.04 -6.48 -19.51
C ARG A 205 10.61 -5.21 -20.15
N LYS A 206 10.26 -4.94 -21.42
CA LYS A 206 10.64 -3.70 -22.13
C LYS A 206 9.99 -2.45 -21.51
N LEU A 207 8.70 -2.52 -21.20
CA LEU A 207 7.97 -1.43 -20.54
C LEU A 207 8.66 -1.05 -19.22
N LYS A 208 8.94 -2.04 -18.37
CA LYS A 208 9.58 -1.83 -17.07
C LYS A 208 10.94 -1.19 -17.22
N GLU A 209 11.78 -1.69 -18.11
CA GLU A 209 13.10 -1.11 -18.39
C GLU A 209 12.98 0.37 -18.77
N ARG A 210 12.09 0.70 -19.72
CA ARG A 210 11.92 2.07 -20.20
C ARG A 210 11.35 3.01 -19.15
N VAL A 211 10.41 2.56 -18.32
CA VAL A 211 9.86 3.34 -17.22
C VAL A 211 10.91 3.60 -16.14
N LEU A 212 11.73 2.61 -15.80
CA LEU A 212 12.80 2.77 -14.81
C LEU A 212 13.98 3.59 -15.31
N LEU A 213 14.16 3.73 -16.63
CA LEU A 213 15.10 4.70 -17.21
C LEU A 213 14.64 6.16 -17.03
N VAL A 214 13.32 6.39 -16.96
CA VAL A 214 12.75 7.73 -16.70
C VAL A 214 12.96 8.11 -15.23
N ASP A 215 12.59 7.21 -14.32
CA ASP A 215 12.81 7.40 -12.89
C ASP A 215 13.19 6.05 -12.24
N PRO A 216 14.47 5.86 -11.89
CA PRO A 216 14.95 4.62 -11.28
C PRO A 216 14.47 4.45 -9.84
N THR A 217 13.85 5.47 -9.24
CA THR A 217 13.32 5.41 -7.88
C THR A 217 11.90 4.83 -7.80
N LEU A 218 11.24 4.66 -8.96
CA LEU A 218 9.91 4.05 -9.02
C LEU A 218 9.92 2.63 -8.47
N VAL A 219 8.89 2.32 -7.68
CA VAL A 219 8.72 1.02 -7.03
C VAL A 219 7.63 0.23 -7.75
N VAL A 220 7.96 -1.00 -8.16
CA VAL A 220 6.97 -1.96 -8.66
C VAL A 220 6.26 -2.60 -7.47
N HIS A 221 4.93 -2.49 -7.44
CA HIS A 221 4.09 -3.06 -6.40
C HIS A 221 3.10 -4.08 -7.00
N PRO A 222 3.35 -5.38 -6.81
CA PRO A 222 2.43 -6.42 -7.24
C PRO A 222 1.14 -6.47 -6.43
N THR A 223 0.01 -6.69 -7.12
CA THR A 223 -1.30 -6.95 -6.51
C THR A 223 -1.77 -8.36 -6.86
N LYS A 224 -3.00 -8.71 -6.50
CA LYS A 224 -3.58 -10.00 -6.88
C LYS A 224 -3.78 -10.21 -8.38
N LEU A 225 -4.08 -9.14 -9.13
CA LEU A 225 -4.51 -9.25 -10.53
C LEU A 225 -3.66 -8.44 -11.52
N TYR A 226 -2.92 -7.45 -11.03
CA TYR A 226 -2.15 -6.53 -11.87
C TYR A 226 -0.91 -6.00 -11.14
N LEU A 227 0.04 -5.48 -11.90
CA LEU A 227 1.21 -4.77 -11.37
C LEU A 227 0.92 -3.28 -11.31
N THR A 228 1.52 -2.58 -10.35
CA THR A 228 1.46 -1.12 -10.26
C THR A 228 2.84 -0.52 -10.12
N PHE A 229 2.99 0.72 -10.56
CA PHE A 229 4.20 1.50 -10.27
C PHE A 229 3.83 2.69 -9.38
N ARG A 230 4.68 2.98 -8.40
CA ARG A 230 4.50 4.03 -7.39
C ARG A 230 5.77 4.84 -7.24
N PHE A 231 5.62 6.09 -6.82
CA PHE A 231 6.76 6.87 -6.34
C PHE A 231 7.24 6.35 -4.97
N PRO A 232 8.54 6.48 -4.66
CA PRO A 232 9.04 6.10 -3.35
C PRO A 232 8.37 6.96 -2.27
N ASN A 233 7.97 6.32 -1.17
CA ASN A 233 7.25 6.94 -0.05
C ASN A 233 5.90 7.57 -0.44
N ASP A 234 5.34 7.21 -1.59
CA ASP A 234 4.00 7.60 -2.00
C ASP A 234 3.12 6.34 -2.12
N TRP A 235 1.97 6.37 -1.46
CA TRP A 235 1.01 5.28 -1.50
C TRP A 235 0.26 5.22 -2.85
N ARG A 236 0.26 6.31 -3.63
CA ARG A 236 -0.51 6.44 -4.88
C ARG A 236 0.14 5.65 -6.01
N ASN A 237 -0.60 4.68 -6.53
CA ASN A 237 -0.32 4.04 -7.82
C ASN A 237 -0.40 5.07 -8.95
N PHE A 238 0.64 5.21 -9.78
CA PHE A 238 0.60 6.13 -10.91
C PHE A 238 0.05 5.45 -12.18
N PHE A 239 0.44 4.20 -12.45
CA PHE A 239 -0.20 3.36 -13.48
C PHE A 239 -0.22 1.89 -13.07
N ALA A 240 -1.09 1.12 -13.72
CA ALA A 240 -1.22 -0.32 -13.55
C ALA A 240 -1.04 -1.08 -14.86
N VAL A 241 -0.56 -2.31 -14.77
CA VAL A 241 -0.31 -3.22 -15.90
C VAL A 241 -1.07 -4.53 -15.67
N TRP A 242 -2.00 -4.82 -16.57
CA TRP A 242 -2.77 -6.05 -16.59
C TRP A 242 -2.26 -6.96 -17.71
N PHE A 243 -2.02 -8.22 -17.38
CA PHE A 243 -1.49 -9.20 -18.32
C PHE A 243 -2.63 -9.95 -19.03
N ARG A 244 -2.55 -10.00 -20.36
CA ARG A 244 -3.30 -10.92 -21.22
C ARG A 244 -2.30 -11.68 -22.09
N ARG A 245 -2.65 -12.85 -22.65
CA ARG A 245 -1.66 -13.65 -23.41
C ARG A 245 -1.01 -12.87 -24.56
N GLU A 246 -1.82 -12.15 -25.33
CA GLU A 246 -1.33 -11.46 -26.53
C GLU A 246 -1.06 -9.97 -26.34
N LYS A 247 -1.38 -9.40 -25.17
CA LYS A 247 -1.33 -7.95 -24.95
C LYS A 247 -1.19 -7.56 -23.49
N LEU A 248 -0.71 -6.33 -23.25
CA LEU A 248 -0.88 -5.64 -21.98
C LEU A 248 -2.09 -4.71 -22.06
N ILE A 249 -2.76 -4.53 -20.93
CA ILE A 249 -3.67 -3.40 -20.73
C ILE A 249 -3.01 -2.51 -19.69
N ILE A 250 -2.68 -1.29 -20.08
CA ILE A 250 -2.05 -0.29 -19.22
C ILE A 250 -3.14 0.65 -18.77
N GLU A 251 -3.36 0.73 -17.46
CA GLU A 251 -4.27 1.70 -16.87
C GLU A 251 -3.49 2.90 -16.36
N LEU A 252 -3.85 4.06 -16.89
CA LEU A 252 -3.35 5.38 -16.52
C LEU A 252 -4.24 5.90 -15.39
N LEU A 253 -3.75 5.82 -14.15
CA LEU A 253 -4.57 6.08 -12.97
C LEU A 253 -4.74 7.58 -12.72
N ARG A 254 -5.84 7.96 -12.05
CA ARG A 254 -6.25 9.34 -11.80
C ARG A 254 -6.26 10.20 -13.07
N SER A 255 -6.69 9.62 -14.20
CA SER A 255 -6.63 10.28 -15.51
C SER A 255 -7.86 10.03 -16.37
N GLN A 256 -8.14 11.00 -17.24
CA GLN A 256 -9.14 10.97 -18.30
C GLN A 256 -8.44 11.14 -19.65
N PRO A 257 -9.04 10.69 -20.77
CA PRO A 257 -8.41 10.84 -22.10
C PRO A 257 -8.07 12.28 -22.46
N ILE A 258 -8.84 13.25 -21.97
CA ILE A 258 -8.61 14.69 -22.18
C ILE A 258 -7.29 15.19 -21.56
N ASP A 259 -6.74 14.44 -20.60
CA ASP A 259 -5.50 14.81 -19.92
C ASP A 259 -4.25 14.51 -20.77
N PHE A 260 -4.42 13.82 -21.91
CA PHE A 260 -3.33 13.36 -22.75
C PHE A 260 -3.32 14.02 -24.13
N ARG A 261 -2.12 14.33 -24.62
CA ARG A 261 -1.88 14.58 -26.03
C ARG A 261 -1.86 13.24 -26.76
N ASP A 262 -3.03 12.78 -27.17
CA ASP A 262 -3.27 11.47 -27.78
C ASP A 262 -3.67 11.59 -29.28
N PRO A 263 -2.72 11.90 -30.20
CA PRO A 263 -3.02 12.06 -31.62
C PRO A 263 -3.58 10.78 -32.27
N GLU A 264 -3.17 9.60 -31.79
CA GLU A 264 -3.65 8.31 -32.30
C GLU A 264 -5.02 7.90 -31.73
N LYS A 265 -5.57 8.66 -30.77
CA LYS A 265 -6.86 8.42 -30.12
C LYS A 265 -6.98 7.01 -29.52
N ARG A 266 -5.90 6.51 -28.93
CA ARG A 266 -5.82 5.15 -28.36
C ARG A 266 -6.18 5.10 -26.88
N VAL A 267 -6.19 6.23 -26.18
CA VAL A 267 -6.58 6.32 -24.78
C VAL A 267 -8.08 6.24 -24.65
N LYS A 268 -8.55 5.25 -23.90
CA LYS A 268 -9.98 5.03 -23.63
C LYS A 268 -10.27 5.24 -22.17
N TYR A 269 -11.35 5.95 -21.85
CA TYR A 269 -11.81 6.06 -20.47
C TYR A 269 -12.38 4.72 -19.98
N ARG A 270 -12.01 4.29 -18.78
CA ARG A 270 -12.59 3.12 -18.13
C ARG A 270 -13.94 3.52 -17.56
N LYS A 271 -15.01 3.04 -18.20
CA LYS A 271 -16.39 3.33 -17.80
C LYS A 271 -16.60 3.00 -16.31
N ASP A 272 -17.34 3.87 -15.62
CA ASP A 272 -17.70 3.75 -14.21
C ASP A 272 -16.50 3.72 -13.25
N SER A 273 -15.28 4.09 -13.70
CA SER A 273 -14.10 4.03 -12.83
C SER A 273 -14.24 4.94 -11.61
N PHE A 274 -14.75 6.16 -11.79
CA PHE A 274 -14.95 7.10 -10.69
C PHE A 274 -15.96 6.56 -9.67
N LYS A 275 -17.06 5.96 -10.15
CA LYS A 275 -18.07 5.35 -9.28
C LYS A 275 -17.50 4.18 -8.47
N ASN A 276 -16.72 3.32 -9.12
CA ASN A 276 -16.30 2.04 -8.55
C ASN A 276 -15.00 2.13 -7.73
N PHE A 277 -14.08 3.01 -8.14
CA PHE A 277 -12.74 3.11 -7.56
C PHE A 277 -12.46 4.48 -6.93
N ASN A 278 -13.45 5.39 -6.95
CA ASN A 278 -13.29 6.77 -6.51
C ASN A 278 -12.14 7.51 -7.24
N GLN A 279 -11.86 7.12 -8.49
CA GLN A 279 -10.83 7.74 -9.32
C GLN A 279 -11.14 7.60 -10.81
N HIS A 280 -10.77 8.62 -11.59
CA HIS A 280 -10.75 8.53 -13.04
C HIS A 280 -9.64 7.57 -13.50
N ILE A 281 -9.96 6.66 -14.41
CA ILE A 281 -8.99 5.72 -14.96
C ILE A 281 -9.14 5.76 -16.48
N SER A 282 -8.02 5.98 -17.16
CA SER A 282 -7.91 5.78 -18.60
C SER A 282 -7.09 4.53 -18.88
N GLN A 283 -7.22 3.94 -20.06
CA GLN A 283 -6.51 2.73 -20.41
C GLN A 283 -6.09 2.72 -21.88
N ILE A 284 -4.99 2.02 -22.14
CA ILE A 284 -4.49 1.72 -23.49
C ILE A 284 -4.12 0.24 -23.58
N GLU A 285 -4.33 -0.35 -24.74
CA GLU A 285 -3.90 -1.72 -25.03
C GLU A 285 -2.57 -1.70 -25.79
N VAL A 286 -1.68 -2.62 -25.45
CA VAL A 286 -0.37 -2.76 -26.08
C VAL A 286 -0.18 -4.19 -26.54
N GLN A 287 -0.14 -4.38 -27.85
CA GLN A 287 -0.03 -5.67 -28.51
C GLN A 287 1.33 -5.83 -29.19
N ASP A 288 2.03 -4.76 -29.52
CA ASP A 288 3.35 -4.79 -30.17
C ASP A 288 4.26 -3.65 -29.69
N GLU A 289 5.46 -3.58 -30.27
CA GLU A 289 6.49 -2.62 -29.87
C GLU A 289 6.17 -1.17 -30.29
N GLY A 290 5.52 -0.95 -31.43
CA GLY A 290 5.11 0.39 -31.83
C GLY A 290 4.06 0.94 -30.87
N GLU A 291 3.09 0.08 -30.52
CA GLU A 291 2.09 0.42 -29.51
C GLU A 291 2.69 0.63 -28.11
N LEU A 292 3.79 -0.05 -27.80
CA LEU A 292 4.51 0.10 -26.54
C LEU A 292 5.21 1.46 -26.46
N GLU A 293 5.89 1.90 -27.52
CA GLU A 293 6.51 3.23 -27.56
C GLU A 293 5.46 4.34 -27.36
N TYR A 294 4.28 4.18 -27.98
CA TYR A 294 3.18 5.11 -27.79
C TYR A 294 2.67 5.11 -26.34
N ALA A 295 2.53 3.94 -25.72
CA ALA A 295 2.16 3.85 -24.31
C ALA A 295 3.19 4.48 -23.38
N ILE A 296 4.50 4.32 -23.66
CA ILE A 296 5.57 4.99 -22.89
C ILE A 296 5.46 6.51 -22.99
N TYR A 297 5.18 7.04 -24.19
CA TYR A 297 4.94 8.48 -24.38
C TYR A 297 3.77 9.01 -23.53
N LEU A 298 2.67 8.25 -23.42
CA LEU A 298 1.53 8.61 -22.56
C LEU A 298 1.85 8.48 -21.07
N ILE A 299 2.59 7.44 -20.67
CA ILE A 299 3.08 7.26 -19.29
C ILE A 299 3.99 8.42 -18.90
N GLN A 300 4.85 8.92 -19.80
CA GLN A 300 5.68 10.10 -19.52
C GLN A 300 4.83 11.34 -19.23
N GLN A 301 3.80 11.59 -20.03
CA GLN A 301 2.86 12.70 -19.77
C GLN A 301 2.18 12.55 -18.40
N LEU A 302 1.77 11.32 -18.05
CA LEU A 302 1.18 11.03 -16.75
C LEU A 302 2.17 11.29 -15.61
N TYR A 303 3.41 10.85 -15.77
CA TYR A 303 4.50 11.04 -14.81
C TYR A 303 4.76 12.54 -14.57
N ASP A 304 4.90 13.32 -15.64
CA ASP A 304 5.15 14.77 -15.56
C ASP A 304 4.01 15.52 -14.88
N ARG A 305 2.77 15.04 -15.04
CA ARG A 305 1.61 15.61 -14.34
C ARG A 305 1.61 15.21 -12.86
N PHE A 306 1.78 13.92 -12.56
CA PHE A 306 1.80 13.40 -11.19
C PHE A 306 2.86 14.11 -10.34
N THR A 307 4.06 14.30 -10.90
CA THR A 307 5.16 14.98 -10.20
C THR A 307 4.87 16.46 -9.93
N LYS A 308 4.05 17.13 -10.73
CA LYS A 308 3.64 18.53 -10.46
C LYS A 308 2.51 18.66 -9.45
N GLU A 309 1.60 17.68 -9.43
CA GLU A 309 0.43 17.72 -8.55
C GLU A 309 0.74 17.23 -7.14
N TYR A 310 1.73 16.33 -7.00
CA TYR A 310 1.87 15.52 -5.80
C TYR A 310 3.29 15.45 -5.20
N LYS A 311 4.30 16.02 -5.85
CA LYS A 311 5.65 16.20 -5.29
C LYS A 311 5.99 17.69 -5.18
#